data_AF-A0A496WIF9-F1
#
_entry.id   AF-A0A496WIF9-F1
#
_cell.length_a   1.000
_cell.length_b   1.000
_cell.length_c   1.000
_cell.angle_alpha   90.00
_cell.angle_beta   90.00
_cell.angle_gamma   90.00
#
_symmetry.space_group_name_H-M   'P 1'
#
loop_
_entity.id
_entity.type
_entity.pdbx_description
1 polymer ?
#
loop_
_entity_poly.entity_id
_entity_poly.type
_entity_poly.pdbx_seq_one_letter_code
_entity_poly.pdbx_strand_id
1 'polypeptide(L)'
;MALARFLHGSYFAIENPIRLLDRWLNSYCHECRVLLGEKELLVKWSARAGEALAHKSEPLIVEMQLYFSCVVKKRVIFHDQVNFETLAVNDRIQIAFRSIKSAKCDPQEFAKNYPAGGVLESPAAAKMIPSWLGLDFRQEQWQAEFGYKT
;
A
#
# COMPACT_ATOMS: atom_id res chain seq x y z
N MET A 1 -37.04 -20.53 3.26
CA MET A 1 -36.92 -19.95 1.90
C MET A 1 -35.58 -19.22 1.83
N ALA A 2 -34.75 -19.52 0.82
CA ALA A 2 -33.45 -18.89 0.46
C ALA A 2 -32.40 -18.62 1.57
N LEU A 3 -31.28 -19.33 1.51
CA LEU A 3 -30.04 -19.08 2.27
C LEU A 3 -29.23 -17.93 1.64
N ALA A 4 -28.82 -16.94 2.44
CA ALA A 4 -27.81 -15.96 2.02
C ALA A 4 -26.42 -16.63 2.02
N ARG A 5 -25.88 -16.92 0.84
CA ARG A 5 -24.56 -17.55 0.67
C ARG A 5 -23.44 -16.57 1.05
N PHE A 6 -22.60 -16.97 1.99
CA PHE A 6 -21.28 -16.38 2.21
C PHE A 6 -20.41 -16.58 0.96
N LEU A 7 -20.11 -15.50 0.23
CA LEU A 7 -19.09 -15.53 -0.82
C LEU A 7 -17.70 -15.49 -0.16
N HIS A 8 -17.11 -16.67 0.01
CA HIS A 8 -15.68 -16.79 0.29
C HIS A 8 -14.91 -16.29 -0.94
N GLY A 9 -14.22 -15.15 -0.79
CA GLY A 9 -13.29 -14.64 -1.80
C GLY A 9 -12.14 -15.63 -1.98
N SER A 10 -12.08 -16.28 -3.14
CA SER A 10 -11.09 -17.33 -3.42
C SER A 10 -9.68 -16.75 -3.57
N TYR A 11 -8.70 -17.48 -3.01
CA TYR A 11 -7.27 -17.12 -2.99
C TYR A 11 -6.58 -17.14 -4.37
N PHE A 12 -7.34 -17.47 -5.42
CA PHE A 12 -6.95 -17.47 -6.83
C PHE A 12 -7.98 -16.68 -7.63
N ALA A 13 -7.94 -15.35 -7.50
CA ALA A 13 -8.66 -14.48 -8.42
C ALA A 13 -7.97 -14.54 -9.79
N ILE A 14 -8.61 -15.22 -10.75
CA ILE A 14 -8.23 -15.17 -12.17
C ILE A 14 -8.09 -13.70 -12.55
N GLU A 15 -6.95 -13.31 -13.16
CA GLU A 15 -6.75 -11.93 -13.57
C GLU A 15 -7.84 -11.53 -14.58
N ASN A 16 -8.77 -10.68 -14.13
CA ASN A 16 -9.89 -10.23 -14.94
C ASN A 16 -9.34 -9.56 -16.21
N PRO A 17 -9.74 -9.98 -17.43
CA PRO A 17 -9.22 -9.40 -18.67
C PRO A 17 -9.40 -7.88 -18.77
N ILE A 18 -10.41 -7.33 -18.09
CA ILE A 18 -10.62 -5.87 -17.97
C ILE A 18 -9.45 -5.19 -17.23
N ARG A 19 -8.86 -5.84 -16.20
CA ARG A 19 -7.67 -5.32 -15.48
C ARG A 19 -6.41 -5.37 -16.35
N LEU A 20 -6.28 -6.36 -17.22
CA LEU A 20 -5.16 -6.41 -18.18
C LEU A 20 -5.28 -5.28 -19.21
N LEU A 21 -6.49 -5.07 -19.74
CA LEU A 21 -6.76 -3.98 -20.69
C LEU A 21 -6.58 -2.59 -20.05
N ASP A 22 -7.06 -2.36 -18.82
CA ASP A 22 -6.88 -1.06 -18.15
C ASP A 22 -5.45 -0.85 -17.61
N ARG A 23 -4.68 -1.89 -17.26
CA ARG A 23 -3.23 -1.77 -17.02
C ARG A 23 -2.48 -1.32 -18.28
N TRP A 24 -2.90 -1.81 -19.45
CA TRP A 24 -2.31 -1.40 -20.72
C TRP A 24 -2.68 0.06 -21.05
N LEU A 25 -3.97 0.43 -20.93
CA LEU A 25 -4.46 1.79 -21.16
C LEU A 25 -3.99 2.82 -20.11
N ASN A 26 -3.74 2.40 -18.87
CA ASN A 26 -3.32 3.25 -17.75
C ASN A 26 -1.98 2.76 -17.19
N SER A 27 -0.99 2.73 -18.05
CA SER A 27 0.38 2.39 -17.68
C SER A 27 0.91 3.33 -16.58
N TYR A 28 1.79 2.80 -15.73
CA TYR A 28 2.57 3.59 -14.77
C TYR A 28 3.59 4.43 -15.54
N CYS A 29 3.16 5.61 -16.02
CA CYS A 29 3.93 6.49 -16.90
C CYS A 29 4.91 7.41 -16.17
N HIS A 30 4.84 7.47 -14.84
CA HIS A 30 5.73 8.25 -14.00
C HIS A 30 6.46 7.35 -13.00
N GLU A 31 7.75 7.59 -12.80
CA GLU A 31 8.56 6.92 -11.78
C GLU A 31 9.57 7.85 -11.11
N CYS A 32 9.96 7.49 -9.89
CA CYS A 32 11.00 8.13 -9.09
C CYS A 32 11.70 7.07 -8.24
N ARG A 33 13.01 7.23 -8.00
CA ARG A 33 13.78 6.39 -7.07
C ARG A 33 14.16 7.20 -5.85
N VAL A 34 13.94 6.62 -4.66
CA VAL A 34 14.29 7.25 -3.38
C VAL A 34 15.03 6.27 -2.48
N LEU A 35 15.87 6.80 -1.58
CA LEU A 35 16.53 6.01 -0.53
C LEU A 35 15.66 5.98 0.72
N LEU A 36 15.03 4.84 0.98
CA LEU A 36 14.24 4.60 2.19
C LEU A 36 15.09 3.74 3.12
N GLY A 37 15.64 4.34 4.18
CA GLY A 37 16.72 3.74 4.96
C GLY A 37 17.93 3.45 4.07
N GLU A 38 18.46 2.22 4.14
CA GLU A 38 19.61 1.78 3.33
C GLU A 38 19.22 1.19 1.95
N LYS A 39 17.95 1.27 1.53
CA LYS A 39 17.48 0.66 0.28
C LYS A 39 16.86 1.65 -0.70
N GLU A 40 17.11 1.41 -1.99
CA GLU A 40 16.38 2.05 -3.08
C GLU A 40 14.95 1.50 -3.18
N LEU A 41 13.97 2.40 -3.21
CA LEU A 41 12.57 2.16 -3.52
C LEU A 41 12.21 2.83 -4.85
N LEU A 42 11.67 2.06 -5.79
CA LEU A 42 11.04 2.58 -7.01
C LEU A 42 9.58 2.96 -6.73
N VAL A 43 9.27 4.25 -6.68
CA VAL A 43 7.89 4.75 -6.60
C VAL A 43 7.41 5.05 -8.01
N LYS A 44 6.28 4.46 -8.41
CA LYS A 44 5.67 4.67 -9.73
C LYS A 44 4.19 5.01 -9.60
N TRP A 45 3.67 5.85 -10.50
CA TRP A 45 2.25 6.22 -10.49
C TRP A 45 1.66 6.33 -11.90
N SER A 46 0.35 6.09 -11.99
CA SER A 46 -0.40 6.21 -13.25
C SER A 46 -0.62 7.68 -13.63
N ALA A 47 -1.03 7.93 -14.88
CA ALA A 47 -1.44 9.27 -15.32
C ALA A 47 -2.58 9.83 -14.46
N ARG A 48 -3.61 9.01 -14.17
CA ARG A 48 -4.74 9.36 -13.30
C ARG A 48 -4.31 9.75 -11.89
N ALA A 49 -3.33 9.05 -11.33
CA ALA A 49 -2.73 9.44 -10.04
C ALA A 49 -1.98 10.77 -10.15
N GLY A 50 -1.24 11.02 -11.24
CA GLY A 50 -0.58 12.30 -11.51
C GLY A 50 -1.59 13.47 -11.57
N GLU A 51 -2.69 13.29 -12.28
CA GLU A 51 -3.80 14.26 -12.36
C GLU A 51 -4.42 14.51 -10.98
N ALA A 52 -4.73 13.46 -10.21
CA ALA A 52 -5.31 13.59 -8.87
C ALA A 52 -4.34 14.26 -7.88
N LEU A 53 -3.03 13.99 -7.97
CA LEU A 53 -1.98 14.66 -7.18
C LEU A 53 -1.88 16.15 -7.49
N ALA A 54 -2.07 16.56 -8.76
CA ALA A 54 -2.03 17.96 -9.16
C ALA A 54 -3.17 18.79 -8.52
N HIS A 55 -4.33 18.17 -8.30
CA HIS A 55 -5.51 18.80 -7.69
C HIS A 55 -5.49 18.84 -6.15
N LYS A 56 -4.62 18.08 -5.46
CA LYS A 56 -4.44 18.21 -4.01
C LYS A 56 -3.67 19.50 -3.66
N SER A 57 -4.07 20.17 -2.59
CA SER A 57 -3.37 21.31 -1.99
C SER A 57 -2.16 20.89 -1.14
N GLU A 58 -2.20 19.70 -0.55
CA GLU A 58 -1.16 19.12 0.31
C GLU A 58 -0.62 17.81 -0.29
N PRO A 59 0.63 17.41 0.00
CA PRO A 59 1.18 16.14 -0.45
C PRO A 59 0.33 14.94 0.00
N LEU A 60 0.19 13.92 -0.86
CA LEU A 60 -0.38 12.64 -0.46
C LEU A 60 0.64 11.86 0.37
N ILE A 61 0.28 11.49 1.60
CA ILE A 61 1.12 10.64 2.46
C ILE A 61 0.69 9.18 2.28
N VAL A 62 1.61 8.34 1.82
CA VAL A 62 1.37 6.91 1.55
C VAL A 62 2.15 6.04 2.54
N GLU A 63 1.45 5.45 3.50
CA GLU A 63 2.05 4.54 4.48
C GLU A 63 1.97 3.08 3.97
N MET A 64 3.14 2.48 3.72
CA MET A 64 3.29 1.05 3.48
C MET A 64 3.46 0.31 4.81
N GLN A 65 2.53 -0.57 5.14
CA GLN A 65 2.60 -1.43 6.32
C GLN A 65 2.91 -2.88 5.95
N LEU A 66 3.98 -3.43 6.54
CA LEU A 66 4.19 -4.87 6.61
C LEU A 66 3.66 -5.36 7.96
N TYR A 67 2.50 -5.99 7.94
CA TYR A 67 1.73 -6.30 9.14
C TYR A 67 1.93 -7.76 9.58
N PHE A 68 2.51 -7.93 10.76
CA PHE A 68 2.76 -9.19 11.44
C PHE A 68 1.57 -9.55 12.35
N SER A 69 0.63 -10.28 11.77
CA SER A 69 -0.42 -10.99 12.51
C SER A 69 -0.05 -12.49 12.63
N CYS A 70 -1.03 -13.37 12.82
CA CYS A 70 -0.88 -14.80 12.63
C CYS A 70 -0.34 -15.16 11.21
N VAL A 71 -0.56 -14.27 10.24
CA VAL A 71 0.01 -14.31 8.88
C VAL A 71 0.56 -12.93 8.53
N VAL A 72 1.68 -12.86 7.81
CA VAL A 72 2.23 -11.59 7.31
C VAL A 72 1.33 -11.05 6.18
N LYS A 73 0.90 -9.78 6.28
CA LYS A 73 0.12 -9.11 5.23
C LYS A 73 0.77 -7.79 4.82
N LYS A 74 0.58 -7.40 3.56
CA LYS A 74 0.89 -6.06 3.05
C LYS A 74 -0.38 -5.21 3.12
N ARG A 75 -0.26 -3.95 3.55
CA ARG A 75 -1.34 -2.95 3.55
C ARG A 75 -0.76 -1.61 3.12
N VAL A 76 -1.51 -0.83 2.34
CA VAL A 76 -1.22 0.58 2.14
C VAL A 76 -2.33 1.41 2.78
N ILE A 77 -1.97 2.52 3.40
CA ILE A 77 -2.89 3.51 3.98
C ILE A 77 -2.52 4.87 3.41
N PHE A 78 -3.54 5.67 3.11
CA PHE A 78 -3.39 7.05 2.66
C PHE A 78 -3.79 7.97 3.81
N HIS A 79 -2.95 8.98 4.07
CA HIS A 79 -3.17 9.98 5.10
C HIS A 79 -3.02 11.37 4.51
N ASP A 80 -3.71 12.35 5.09
CA ASP A 80 -3.42 13.77 4.84
C ASP A 80 -2.38 14.29 5.83
N GLN A 81 -2.36 13.80 7.08
CA GLN A 81 -1.37 14.16 8.11
C GLN A 81 -0.97 12.96 8.97
N VAL A 82 0.27 12.95 9.46
CA VAL A 82 0.83 11.89 10.31
C VAL A 82 1.74 12.46 11.40
N ASN A 83 1.99 11.69 12.46
CA ASN A 83 2.87 12.05 13.58
C ASN A 83 4.16 11.21 13.64
N PHE A 84 4.54 10.61 12.52
CA PHE A 84 5.74 9.78 12.34
C PHE A 84 6.54 10.26 11.13
N GLU A 85 7.81 9.87 11.06
CA GLU A 85 8.70 10.29 9.98
C GLU A 85 8.23 9.79 8.60
N THR A 86 8.34 10.68 7.61
CA THR A 86 8.01 10.44 6.20
C THR A 86 9.14 10.90 5.31
N LEU A 87 9.40 10.15 4.24
CA LEU A 87 10.33 10.52 3.18
C LEU A 87 9.57 11.20 2.04
N ALA A 88 10.02 12.38 1.61
CA ALA A 88 9.51 13.02 0.39
C ALA A 88 9.99 12.28 -0.86
N VAL A 89 9.07 11.98 -1.77
CA VAL A 89 9.38 11.45 -3.12
C VAL A 89 9.44 12.58 -4.13
N ASN A 90 8.55 13.55 -3.98
CA ASN A 90 8.51 14.83 -4.68
C ASN A 90 7.57 15.78 -3.89
N ASP A 91 7.34 16.99 -4.41
CA ASP A 91 6.49 18.02 -3.79
C ASP A 91 5.02 17.59 -3.56
N ARG A 92 4.58 16.46 -4.14
CA ARG A 92 3.18 15.97 -4.08
C ARG A 92 3.04 14.60 -3.41
N ILE A 93 4.12 13.86 -3.18
CA ILE A 93 4.08 12.50 -2.62
C ILE A 93 5.08 12.40 -1.48
N GLN A 94 4.59 12.00 -0.31
CA GLN A 94 5.40 11.55 0.81
C GLN A 94 5.10 10.07 1.09
N ILE A 95 6.08 9.34 1.62
CA ILE A 95 5.94 7.92 1.93
C ILE A 95 6.45 7.60 3.33
N ALA A 96 5.89 6.55 3.93
CA ALA A 96 6.45 5.90 5.11
C ALA A 96 6.42 4.39 4.92
N PHE A 97 7.36 3.69 5.55
CA PHE A 97 7.31 2.23 5.69
C PHE A 97 7.39 1.84 7.16
N ARG A 98 6.43 1.04 7.62
CA ARG A 98 6.37 0.57 9.01
C ARG A 98 6.08 -0.92 9.06
N SER A 99 6.93 -1.67 9.78
CA SER A 99 6.58 -3.03 10.20
C SER A 99 5.69 -2.93 11.43
N ILE A 100 4.47 -3.47 11.38
CA ILE A 100 3.48 -3.38 12.46
C ILE A 100 3.26 -4.77 13.05
N LYS A 101 3.25 -4.92 14.37
CA LYS A 101 2.84 -6.15 15.05
C LYS A 101 1.40 -6.03 15.53
N SER A 102 0.59 -7.06 15.33
CA SER A 102 -0.76 -7.14 15.90
C SER A 102 -0.71 -7.22 17.43
N ALA A 103 -1.59 -6.49 18.11
CA ALA A 103 -1.74 -6.61 19.58
C ALA A 103 -2.27 -8.00 20.00
N LYS A 104 -3.09 -8.63 19.14
CA LYS A 104 -3.62 -9.99 19.30
C LYS A 104 -3.53 -10.76 17.99
N CYS A 105 -3.37 -12.09 18.09
CA CYS A 105 -3.52 -13.02 16.96
C CYS A 105 -4.94 -13.59 16.97
N ASP A 106 -5.91 -12.79 16.51
CA ASP A 106 -7.29 -13.21 16.25
C ASP A 106 -7.61 -12.97 14.76
N PRO A 107 -7.81 -14.03 13.96
CA PRO A 107 -8.14 -13.91 12.54
C PRO A 107 -9.48 -13.21 12.23
N GLN A 108 -10.47 -13.31 13.12
CA GLN A 108 -11.79 -12.69 12.93
C GLN A 108 -11.75 -11.19 13.26
N GLU A 109 -11.14 -10.83 14.39
CA GLU A 109 -10.90 -9.42 14.76
C GLU A 109 -10.00 -8.74 13.71
N PHE A 110 -8.97 -9.44 13.21
CA PHE A 110 -8.12 -8.95 12.14
C PHE A 110 -8.91 -8.61 10.86
N ALA A 111 -9.78 -9.51 10.40
CA ALA A 111 -10.54 -9.33 9.16
C ALA A 111 -11.49 -8.12 9.22
N LYS A 112 -11.95 -7.75 10.42
CA LYS A 112 -12.90 -6.65 10.64
C LYS A 112 -12.22 -5.32 10.92
N ASN A 113 -11.21 -5.30 11.79
CA ASN A 113 -10.76 -4.07 12.44
C ASN A 113 -9.27 -3.72 12.21
N TYR A 114 -8.43 -4.63 11.71
CA TYR A 114 -6.97 -4.46 11.65
C TYR A 114 -6.39 -3.86 12.95
N PRO A 115 -6.58 -4.52 14.12
CA PRO A 115 -6.41 -3.91 15.44
C PRO A 115 -4.98 -3.39 15.64
N ALA A 116 -4.84 -2.06 15.57
CA ALA A 116 -3.54 -1.38 15.54
C ALA A 116 -2.69 -1.76 16.76
N GLY A 117 -1.56 -2.43 16.51
CA GLY A 117 -0.52 -2.66 17.50
C GLY A 117 0.75 -1.88 17.20
N GLY A 118 1.80 -2.17 17.96
CA GLY A 118 3.05 -1.39 17.93
C GLY A 118 3.88 -1.58 16.66
N VAL A 119 4.81 -0.64 16.44
CA VAL A 119 5.87 -0.76 15.42
C VAL A 119 6.88 -1.83 15.88
N LEU A 120 7.40 -2.59 14.92
CA LEU A 120 8.50 -3.53 15.12
C LEU A 120 9.83 -2.84 14.81
N GLU A 121 10.58 -2.53 15.85
CA GLU A 121 11.86 -1.80 15.77
C GLU A 121 13.09 -2.72 15.70
N SER A 122 12.91 -4.01 15.40
CA SER A 122 14.04 -4.95 15.33
C SER A 122 14.93 -4.67 14.11
N PRO A 123 16.26 -4.93 14.17
CA PRO A 123 17.14 -4.79 13.01
C PRO A 123 16.73 -5.66 11.81
N ALA A 124 16.01 -6.77 12.06
CA ALA A 124 15.41 -7.57 11.00
C ALA A 124 14.23 -6.84 10.33
N ALA A 125 13.42 -6.10 11.10
CA ALA A 125 12.31 -5.30 10.57
C ALA A 125 12.78 -4.11 9.73
N ALA A 126 13.84 -3.42 10.14
CA ALA A 126 14.49 -2.41 9.32
C ALA A 126 14.94 -2.96 7.95
N LYS A 127 15.36 -4.23 7.87
CA LYS A 127 15.77 -4.86 6.61
C LYS A 127 14.62 -5.29 5.70
N MET A 128 13.36 -5.18 6.12
CA MET A 128 12.18 -5.54 5.32
C MET A 128 11.61 -4.39 4.48
N ILE A 129 12.40 -3.34 4.21
CA ILE A 129 12.03 -2.26 3.28
C ILE A 129 11.74 -2.85 1.88
N PRO A 130 10.60 -2.49 1.26
CA PRO A 130 10.22 -2.94 -0.09
C PRO A 130 11.05 -2.27 -1.19
N SER A 131 11.00 -2.85 -2.39
CA SER A 131 11.76 -2.38 -3.55
C SER A 131 10.95 -1.52 -4.52
N TRP A 132 9.62 -1.60 -4.47
CA TRP A 132 8.75 -0.79 -5.31
C TRP A 132 7.39 -0.49 -4.64
N LEU A 133 6.81 0.66 -5.00
CA LEU A 133 5.48 1.13 -4.63
C LEU A 133 4.77 1.63 -5.91
N GLY A 134 3.58 1.10 -6.21
CA GLY A 134 2.73 1.56 -7.30
C GLY A 134 1.49 2.30 -6.78
N LEU A 135 1.21 3.49 -7.30
CA LEU A 135 0.04 4.31 -6.98
C LEU A 135 -0.88 4.50 -8.20
N ASP A 136 -2.19 4.36 -8.01
CA ASP A 136 -3.22 4.67 -9.02
C ASP A 136 -4.40 5.39 -8.34
N PHE A 137 -5.22 6.06 -9.14
CA PHE A 137 -6.43 6.74 -8.68
C PHE A 137 -7.61 6.34 -9.57
N ARG A 138 -8.68 5.82 -8.96
CA ARG A 138 -9.84 5.25 -9.67
C ARG A 138 -11.09 5.40 -8.82
N GLN A 139 -12.23 5.71 -9.45
CA GLN A 139 -13.52 5.84 -8.76
C GLN A 139 -13.42 6.75 -7.52
N GLU A 140 -12.70 7.88 -7.69
CA GLU A 140 -12.43 8.88 -6.65
C GLU A 140 -11.64 8.36 -5.43
N GLN A 141 -10.99 7.20 -5.56
CA GLN A 141 -10.25 6.53 -4.50
C GLN A 141 -8.80 6.24 -4.90
N TRP A 142 -7.90 6.48 -3.94
CA TRP A 142 -6.50 6.08 -4.03
C TRP A 142 -6.36 4.56 -3.92
N GLN A 143 -5.54 3.97 -4.79
CA GLN A 143 -5.20 2.56 -4.78
C GLN A 143 -3.69 2.41 -4.84
N ALA A 144 -3.14 1.47 -4.07
CA ALA A 144 -1.71 1.23 -4.08
C ALA A 144 -1.35 -0.21 -3.71
N GLU A 145 -0.22 -0.65 -4.25
CA GLU A 145 0.44 -1.90 -3.93
C GLU A 145 1.95 -1.69 -3.83
N PHE A 146 2.61 -2.45 -2.96
CA PHE A 146 4.08 -2.46 -2.86
C PHE A 146 4.61 -3.89 -2.92
N GLY A 147 5.89 -4.05 -3.23
CA GLY A 147 6.51 -5.36 -3.32
C GLY A 147 8.03 -5.36 -3.25
N TYR A 148 8.56 -6.57 -3.26
CA TYR A 148 9.99 -6.89 -3.19
C TYR A 148 10.47 -7.34 -4.58
N LYS A 149 11.77 -7.25 -4.83
CA LYS A 149 12.42 -7.93 -5.95
C LYS A 149 12.42 -9.42 -5.60
N THR A 150 11.90 -10.23 -6.52
CA THR A 150 11.96 -11.70 -6.47
C THR A 150 13.37 -12.18 -6.83
#